data_AF-A0A7J9JG27-F1
#
_entry.id   AF-A0A7J9JG27-F1
#
_cell.length_a   1.000
_cell.length_b   1.000
_cell.length_c   1.000
_cell.angle_alpha   90.00
_cell.angle_beta   90.00
_cell.angle_gamma   90.00
#
_symmetry.space_group_name_H-M   'P 1'
#
loop_
_entity.id
_entity.type
_entity.pdbx_description
1 polymer ?
#
loop_
_entity_poly.entity_id
_entity_poly.type
_entity_poly.pdbx_seq_one_letter_code
_entity_poly.pdbx_strand_id
1 'polypeptide(L)'
;MFSPASLLSLSSLYVLLVLLSCFYGGVSSVPTKVGKGYRLISAEETSDGGFLGHLQVKQKNNIYGPDIPLLQLYVKHDTGDRLRVHITDAEKQRWEVPYNLLPREQPPALKQTIGRSRKNLLTVSELAGSELIFSFTADPFSFAVKRKSNGQTLFN
;
A
#
# COMPACT_ATOMS: atom_id res chain seq x y z
N MET A 1 11.77 19.00 -68.31
CA MET A 1 10.46 18.38 -68.06
C MET A 1 10.67 17.14 -67.22
N PHE A 2 10.39 17.21 -65.92
CA PHE A 2 10.40 16.01 -65.07
C PHE A 2 9.16 15.16 -65.38
N SER A 3 9.35 13.85 -65.51
CA SER A 3 8.25 12.92 -65.85
C SER A 3 7.27 12.84 -64.68
N PRO A 4 5.94 12.87 -64.91
CA PRO A 4 4.94 12.77 -63.84
C PRO A 4 5.07 11.47 -63.02
N ALA A 5 5.64 10.41 -63.60
CA ALA A 5 5.90 9.16 -62.89
C ALA A 5 6.96 9.26 -61.78
N SER A 6 7.97 10.14 -61.93
CA SER A 6 9.02 10.31 -60.91
C SER A 6 8.54 11.11 -59.70
N LEU A 7 7.55 12.00 -59.89
CA LEU A 7 6.96 12.78 -58.79
C LEU A 7 6.02 11.91 -57.92
N LEU A 8 5.35 10.93 -58.52
CA LEU A 8 4.50 9.95 -57.81
C LEU A 8 5.30 8.94 -56.98
N SER A 9 6.53 8.61 -57.39
CA SER A 9 7.40 7.70 -56.62
C SER A 9 8.01 8.39 -55.40
N LEU A 10 8.38 9.67 -55.53
CA LEU A 10 8.89 10.52 -54.45
C LEU A 10 7.83 10.78 -53.38
N SER A 11 6.56 11.00 -53.75
CA SER A 11 5.46 11.17 -52.80
C SER A 11 5.14 9.87 -52.04
N SER A 12 5.16 8.73 -52.73
CA SER A 12 4.98 7.41 -52.12
C SER A 12 6.09 7.08 -51.10
N LEU A 13 7.35 7.39 -51.43
CA LEU A 13 8.49 7.20 -50.53
C LEU A 13 8.40 8.10 -49.29
N TYR A 14 7.92 9.33 -49.44
CA TYR A 14 7.72 10.26 -48.33
C TYR A 14 6.60 9.79 -47.38
N VAL A 15 5.48 9.29 -47.94
CA VAL A 15 4.39 8.70 -47.14
C VAL A 15 4.88 7.47 -46.39
N LEU A 16 5.69 6.61 -47.02
CA LEU A 16 6.28 5.44 -46.37
C LEU A 16 7.23 5.84 -45.22
N LEU A 17 8.07 6.86 -45.41
CA LEU A 17 8.97 7.40 -44.38
C LEU A 17 8.21 8.03 -43.20
N VAL A 18 7.11 8.75 -43.46
CA VAL A 18 6.22 9.29 -42.42
C VAL A 18 5.51 8.16 -41.66
N LEU A 19 5.09 7.10 -42.35
CA LEU A 19 4.50 5.93 -41.68
C LEU A 19 5.54 5.23 -40.79
N LEU A 20 6.77 5.05 -41.27
CA LEU A 20 7.87 4.43 -40.49
C LEU A 20 8.29 5.28 -39.28
N SER A 21 8.25 6.62 -39.36
CA SER A 21 8.57 7.48 -38.23
C SER A 21 7.49 7.49 -37.14
N CYS A 22 6.23 7.22 -37.49
CA CYS A 22 5.15 7.03 -36.50
C CYS A 22 5.27 5.76 -35.66
N PHE A 23 6.06 4.76 -36.08
CA PHE A 23 6.25 3.50 -35.33
C PHE A 23 7.46 3.50 -34.39
N TYR A 24 8.26 4.57 -34.37
CA TYR A 24 9.30 4.76 -33.33
C TYR A 24 8.68 5.33 -32.04
N GLY A 25 7.70 4.60 -31.50
CA GLY A 25 7.29 4.77 -30.11
C GLY A 25 8.40 4.25 -29.23
N GLY A 26 9.17 5.15 -28.60
CA GLY A 26 10.17 4.76 -27.61
C GLY A 26 9.52 3.86 -26.56
N VAL A 27 10.07 2.65 -26.38
CA VAL A 27 9.62 1.72 -25.35
C VAL A 27 9.94 2.36 -24.01
N SER A 28 8.98 3.09 -23.45
CA SER A 28 9.06 3.57 -22.08
C SER A 28 8.97 2.32 -21.20
N SER A 29 10.11 1.94 -20.61
CA SER A 29 10.14 0.84 -19.66
C SER A 29 9.30 1.24 -18.45
N VAL A 30 8.08 0.72 -18.36
CA VAL A 30 7.26 0.87 -17.15
C VAL A 30 8.08 0.26 -16.01
N PRO A 31 8.41 1.03 -14.96
CA PRO A 31 9.16 0.50 -13.83
C PRO A 31 8.47 -0.75 -13.31
N THR A 32 9.21 -1.86 -13.25
CA THR A 32 8.64 -3.14 -12.84
C THR A 32 8.23 -3.03 -11.37
N LYS A 33 6.94 -3.14 -11.08
CA LYS A 33 6.44 -3.03 -9.70
C LYS A 33 6.99 -4.20 -8.89
N VAL A 34 7.80 -3.90 -7.87
CA VAL A 34 8.47 -4.91 -7.01
C VAL A 34 7.47 -5.84 -6.30
N GLY A 35 6.26 -5.37 -5.97
CA GLY A 35 5.22 -6.20 -5.36
C GLY A 35 3.82 -5.60 -5.52
N LYS A 36 2.77 -6.39 -5.23
CA LYS A 36 1.38 -5.90 -5.32
C LYS A 36 0.82 -5.38 -3.99
N GLY A 37 1.58 -5.45 -2.90
CA GLY A 37 1.17 -4.99 -1.57
C GLY A 37 0.24 -5.97 -0.86
N TYR A 38 -0.48 -5.47 0.14
CA TYR A 38 -1.36 -6.26 1.01
C TYR A 38 -2.81 -5.78 0.90
N ARG A 39 -3.74 -6.56 1.44
CA ARG A 39 -5.15 -6.20 1.67
C ARG A 39 -5.57 -6.51 3.10
N LEU A 40 -6.41 -5.70 3.70
CA LEU A 40 -6.96 -5.94 5.03
C LEU A 40 -8.07 -6.98 4.95
N ILE A 41 -7.95 -8.08 5.71
CA ILE A 41 -8.90 -9.21 5.69
C ILE A 41 -9.68 -9.39 7.00
N SER A 42 -9.26 -8.72 8.07
CA SER A 42 -9.99 -8.67 9.34
C SER A 42 -9.64 -7.39 10.07
N ALA A 43 -10.57 -6.93 10.89
CA ALA A 43 -10.41 -5.78 11.77
C ALA A 43 -11.27 -5.97 13.02
N GLU A 44 -10.68 -5.77 14.18
CA GLU A 44 -11.34 -5.81 15.47
C GLU A 44 -10.81 -4.71 16.38
N GLU A 45 -11.68 -4.20 17.24
CA GLU A 45 -11.28 -3.31 18.32
C GLU A 45 -10.78 -4.16 19.49
N THR A 46 -9.65 -3.78 20.06
CA THR A 46 -9.05 -4.48 21.20
C THR A 46 -9.58 -3.91 22.50
N SER A 47 -9.54 -4.71 23.56
CA SER A 47 -10.05 -4.33 24.88
C SER A 47 -9.36 -3.09 25.49
N ASP A 48 -8.16 -2.75 25.01
CA ASP A 48 -7.40 -1.58 25.40
C ASP A 48 -7.65 -0.36 24.49
N GLY A 49 -8.71 -0.38 23.68
CA GLY A 49 -9.13 0.72 22.80
C GLY A 49 -8.29 0.87 21.52
N GLY A 50 -7.49 -0.14 21.19
CA GLY A 50 -6.74 -0.21 19.95
C GLY A 50 -7.53 -0.88 18.82
N PHE A 51 -6.93 -0.90 17.64
CA PHE A 51 -7.46 -1.56 16.45
C PHE A 51 -6.47 -2.61 15.98
N LEU A 52 -6.92 -3.85 15.88
CA LEU A 52 -6.14 -4.99 15.43
C LEU A 52 -6.70 -5.49 14.10
N GLY A 53 -5.84 -5.62 13.10
CA GLY A 53 -6.21 -6.12 11.79
C GLY A 53 -5.18 -7.09 11.23
N HIS A 54 -5.61 -7.90 10.26
CA HIS A 54 -4.71 -8.78 9.52
C HIS A 54 -4.62 -8.35 8.06
N LEU A 55 -3.39 -8.21 7.56
CA LEU A 55 -3.11 -7.86 6.18
C LEU A 55 -2.59 -9.10 5.45
N GLN A 56 -3.25 -9.47 4.35
CA GLN A 56 -2.85 -10.59 3.51
C GLN A 56 -2.14 -10.09 2.26
N VAL A 57 -1.01 -10.70 1.91
CA VAL A 57 -0.30 -10.38 0.66
C VAL A 57 -1.20 -10.62 -0.56
N LYS A 58 -1.26 -9.66 -1.49
CA LYS A 58 -2.13 -9.75 -2.68
C LYS A 58 -1.57 -10.70 -3.72
N GLN A 59 -0.27 -10.60 -3.98
CA GLN A 59 0.45 -11.46 -4.91
C GLN A 59 1.86 -11.64 -4.37
N LYS A 60 2.21 -12.89 -4.05
CA LYS A 60 3.56 -13.26 -3.61
C LYS A 60 4.55 -13.07 -4.75
N ASN A 61 5.73 -12.59 -4.41
CA ASN A 61 6.91 -12.53 -5.25
C ASN A 61 8.14 -12.90 -4.41
N ASN A 62 9.30 -12.97 -5.06
CA ASN A 62 10.56 -13.32 -4.42
C ASN A 62 11.72 -12.42 -4.87
N ILE A 63 11.43 -11.19 -5.32
CA ILE A 63 12.44 -10.31 -5.92
C ILE A 63 13.54 -9.95 -4.89
N TYR A 64 13.15 -9.74 -3.64
CA TYR A 64 14.06 -9.44 -2.51
C TYR A 64 13.95 -10.48 -1.39
N GLY A 65 13.62 -11.71 -1.74
CA GLY A 65 13.23 -12.75 -0.79
C GLY A 65 11.70 -12.90 -0.67
N PRO A 66 11.24 -13.94 0.05
CA PRO A 66 9.84 -14.31 0.05
C PRO A 66 9.00 -13.31 0.84
N ASP A 67 7.88 -12.88 0.26
CA ASP A 67 6.90 -12.05 0.97
C ASP A 67 6.36 -12.75 2.24
N ILE A 68 6.12 -11.97 3.29
CA ILE A 68 5.43 -12.44 4.49
C ILE A 68 3.93 -12.62 4.13
N PRO A 69 3.35 -13.82 4.25
CA PRO A 69 1.98 -14.06 3.76
C PRO A 69 0.91 -13.27 4.50
N LEU A 70 1.11 -13.09 5.81
CA LEU A 70 0.14 -12.51 6.73
C LEU A 70 0.86 -11.57 7.71
N LEU A 71 0.43 -10.31 7.73
CA LEU A 71 0.90 -9.32 8.70
C LEU A 71 -0.19 -9.02 9.72
N GLN A 72 0.21 -8.73 10.94
CA GLN A 72 -0.62 -8.15 11.98
C GLN A 72 -0.41 -6.63 12.00
N LEU A 73 -1.50 -5.89 11.84
CA LEU A 73 -1.57 -4.44 11.99
C LEU A 73 -2.19 -4.13 13.35
N TYR A 74 -1.48 -3.39 14.19
CA TYR A 74 -2.02 -2.85 15.43
C TYR A 74 -1.89 -1.33 15.44
N VAL A 75 -3.00 -0.64 15.67
CA VAL A 75 -3.09 0.82 15.67
C VAL A 75 -3.68 1.27 16.99
N LYS A 76 -3.02 2.20 17.68
CA LYS A 76 -3.49 2.73 18.97
C LYS A 76 -3.16 4.20 19.10
N HIS A 77 -4.08 4.96 19.68
CA HIS A 77 -3.77 6.27 20.24
C HIS A 77 -3.18 6.06 21.63
N ASP A 78 -1.85 6.05 21.74
CA ASP A 78 -1.17 5.93 23.04
C ASP A 78 -1.48 7.14 23.94
N THR A 79 -1.55 8.33 23.34
CA THR A 79 -1.94 9.60 23.98
C THR A 79 -2.82 10.39 23.02
N GLY A 80 -3.32 11.55 23.45
CA GLY A 80 -4.17 12.40 22.61
C GLY A 80 -3.48 12.88 21.31
N ASP A 81 -2.17 13.08 21.39
CA ASP A 81 -1.27 13.60 20.37
C ASP A 81 -0.32 12.54 19.75
N ARG A 82 -0.33 11.30 20.26
CA ARG A 82 0.50 10.19 19.76
C ARG A 82 -0.34 9.03 19.24
N LEU A 83 -0.21 8.75 17.95
CA LEU A 83 -0.73 7.56 17.30
C LEU A 83 0.43 6.58 17.01
N ARG A 84 0.30 5.33 17.44
CA ARG A 84 1.20 4.24 17.07
C ARG A 84 0.57 3.37 16.00
N VAL A 85 1.31 3.14 14.93
CA VAL A 85 1.01 2.11 13.92
C VAL A 85 2.11 1.06 14.00
N HIS A 86 1.74 -0.19 14.26
CA HIS A 86 2.66 -1.30 14.45
C HIS A 86 2.31 -2.44 13.49
N ILE A 87 3.22 -2.75 12.56
CA ILE A 87 3.03 -3.81 11.56
C ILE A 87 4.09 -4.89 11.81
N THR A 88 3.61 -6.11 12.05
CA THR A 88 4.45 -7.27 12.39
C THR A 88 4.05 -8.48 11.55
N ASP A 89 4.92 -9.49 11.50
CA ASP A 89 4.54 -10.80 10.97
C ASP A 89 3.52 -11.44 11.93
N ALA A 90 2.39 -11.91 11.40
CA ALA A 90 1.29 -12.43 12.20
C ALA A 90 1.59 -13.81 12.80
N GLU A 91 2.55 -14.55 12.23
CA GLU A 91 2.84 -15.93 12.62
C GLU A 91 4.19 -16.06 13.34
N LYS A 92 5.14 -15.18 13.03
CA LYS A 92 6.52 -15.29 13.54
C LYS A 92 6.95 -14.01 14.22
N GLN A 93 7.43 -14.11 15.45
CA GLN A 93 8.09 -12.99 16.11
C GLN A 93 9.34 -12.58 15.31
N ARG A 94 9.45 -11.28 15.03
CA ARG A 94 10.63 -10.69 14.40
C ARG A 94 11.39 -9.85 15.42
N TRP A 95 12.61 -9.47 15.06
CA TRP A 95 13.42 -8.58 15.89
C TRP A 95 12.65 -7.28 16.16
N GLU A 96 12.51 -6.88 17.43
CA GLU A 96 12.03 -5.56 17.87
C GLU A 96 12.95 -4.96 18.94
N VAL A 97 12.98 -3.61 19.05
CA VAL A 97 13.90 -2.92 19.98
C VAL A 97 13.52 -3.33 21.39
N PRO A 98 14.42 -3.95 22.16
CA PRO A 98 14.09 -4.43 23.49
C PRO A 98 13.45 -3.33 24.33
N TYR A 99 12.34 -3.67 24.98
CA TYR A 99 11.54 -2.72 25.74
C TYR A 99 12.25 -2.20 26.99
N ASN A 100 13.23 -2.95 27.51
CA ASN A 100 14.09 -2.49 28.59
C ASN A 100 15.11 -1.42 28.14
N LEU A 101 15.46 -1.37 26.85
CA LEU A 101 16.34 -0.35 26.29
C LEU A 101 15.57 0.90 25.87
N LEU A 102 14.35 0.73 25.34
CA LEU A 102 13.47 1.84 24.96
C LEU A 102 12.03 1.55 25.43
N PRO A 103 11.69 1.97 26.67
CA PRO A 103 10.38 1.71 27.26
C PRO A 103 9.23 2.35 26.46
N ARG A 104 8.18 1.56 26.21
CA ARG A 104 6.96 1.96 25.50
C ARG A 104 5.85 0.95 25.79
N GLU A 105 4.61 1.30 25.49
CA GLU A 105 3.47 0.37 25.65
C GLU A 105 3.68 -0.91 24.82
N GLN A 106 3.27 -2.06 25.34
CA GLN A 106 3.36 -3.30 24.60
C GLN A 106 2.10 -3.51 23.76
N PRO A 107 2.22 -3.86 22.47
CA PRO A 107 1.08 -4.25 21.66
C PRO A 107 0.49 -5.57 22.19
N PRO A 108 -0.75 -5.90 21.81
CA PRO A 108 -1.35 -7.20 22.09
C PRO A 108 -0.43 -8.33 21.62
N ALA A 109 -0.31 -9.38 22.45
CA ALA A 109 0.40 -10.59 22.06
C ALA A 109 -0.21 -11.20 20.79
N LEU A 110 0.63 -11.82 19.97
CA LEU A 110 0.21 -12.54 18.76
C LEU A 110 -0.85 -13.58 19.13
N LYS A 111 -2.11 -13.34 18.73
CA LYS A 111 -3.19 -14.32 18.89
C LYS A 111 -3.12 -15.27 17.69
N GLN A 112 -2.77 -16.53 17.93
CA GLN A 112 -2.70 -17.57 16.90
C GLN A 112 -4.08 -17.93 16.33
N THR A 113 -5.16 -17.51 16.97
CA THR A 113 -6.53 -17.77 16.52
C THR A 113 -7.04 -16.57 15.75
N ILE A 114 -7.08 -16.68 14.42
CA ILE A 114 -7.83 -15.75 13.57
C ILE A 114 -9.31 -15.97 13.92
N GLY A 115 -9.79 -15.21 14.91
CA GLY A 115 -11.20 -15.11 15.23
C GLY A 115 -11.92 -14.68 13.97
N ARG A 116 -12.86 -15.50 13.51
CA ARG A 116 -13.64 -15.30 12.28
C ARG A 116 -14.67 -14.18 12.49
N SER A 117 -14.26 -13.03 13.00
CA SER A 117 -15.10 -11.84 13.11
C SER A 117 -15.14 -11.17 11.73
N ARG A 118 -15.99 -11.69 10.86
CA ARG A 118 -16.39 -11.01 9.62
C ARG A 118 -17.39 -9.91 9.98
N LYS A 119 -16.94 -8.84 10.65
CA LYS A 119 -17.64 -7.56 10.51
C LYS A 119 -17.41 -7.13 9.06
N ASN A 120 -18.48 -6.82 8.33
CA ASN A 120 -18.40 -6.31 6.96
C ASN A 120 -17.42 -5.14 6.94
N LEU A 121 -16.22 -5.39 6.44
CA LEU A 121 -15.12 -4.44 6.46
C LEU A 121 -15.47 -3.36 5.43
N LEU A 122 -15.94 -2.21 5.92
CA LEU A 122 -16.14 -1.02 5.09
C LEU A 122 -14.84 -0.76 4.33
N THR A 123 -14.95 -0.46 3.04
CA THR A 123 -13.80 -0.21 2.14
C THR A 123 -12.89 0.91 2.65
N VAL A 124 -13.45 1.83 3.44
CA VAL A 124 -12.76 2.88 4.19
C VAL A 124 -13.36 2.94 5.60
N SER A 125 -12.51 2.96 6.62
CA SER A 125 -12.92 3.18 8.01
C SER A 125 -11.96 4.17 8.68
N GLU A 126 -12.50 4.94 9.61
CA GLU A 126 -11.83 6.04 10.31
C GLU A 126 -11.85 5.77 11.82
N LEU A 127 -10.69 5.90 12.45
CA LEU A 127 -10.47 5.80 13.88
C LEU A 127 -10.05 7.18 14.37
N ALA A 128 -10.95 7.86 15.07
CA ALA A 128 -10.72 9.22 15.55
C ALA A 128 -10.27 9.22 17.02
N GLY A 129 -9.08 9.77 17.28
CA GLY A 129 -8.62 10.08 18.63
C GLY A 129 -8.92 11.53 19.03
N SER A 130 -8.16 12.02 20.02
CA SER A 130 -8.28 13.39 20.51
C SER A 130 -7.81 14.41 19.45
N GLU A 131 -6.56 14.30 18.99
CA GLU A 131 -5.98 15.26 18.04
C GLU A 131 -5.71 14.66 16.65
N LEU A 132 -5.62 13.34 16.57
CA LEU A 132 -5.25 12.62 15.35
C LEU A 132 -6.41 11.73 14.87
N ILE A 133 -6.50 11.58 13.56
CA ILE A 133 -7.43 10.71 12.88
C ILE A 133 -6.62 9.71 12.06
N PHE A 134 -6.83 8.42 12.28
CA PHE A 134 -6.34 7.36 11.40
C PHE A 134 -7.44 6.94 10.43
N SER A 135 -7.10 6.81 9.15
CA SER A 135 -8.02 6.30 8.13
C SER A 135 -7.30 5.29 7.25
N PHE A 136 -8.02 4.31 6.73
CA PHE A 136 -7.41 3.30 5.84
C PHE A 136 -8.29 2.95 4.65
N THR A 137 -7.66 2.47 3.58
CA THR A 137 -8.31 1.75 2.47
C THR A 137 -7.99 0.26 2.62
N ALA A 138 -8.96 -0.63 2.38
CA ALA A 138 -8.76 -2.06 2.62
C ALA A 138 -7.96 -2.79 1.51
N ASP A 139 -8.17 -2.48 0.23
CA ASP A 139 -7.54 -3.21 -0.89
C ASP A 139 -7.24 -2.29 -2.11
N PRO A 140 -5.96 -2.06 -2.46
CA PRO A 140 -4.78 -2.38 -1.66
C PRO A 140 -4.79 -1.62 -0.35
N PHE A 141 -4.24 -2.23 0.71
CA PHE A 141 -4.15 -1.59 2.00
C PHE A 141 -3.26 -0.35 1.93
N SER A 142 -3.80 0.77 2.40
CA SER A 142 -3.09 2.02 2.67
C SER A 142 -3.68 2.67 3.90
N PHE A 143 -2.93 3.56 4.54
CA PHE A 143 -3.45 4.35 5.65
C PHE A 143 -2.93 5.77 5.62
N ALA A 144 -3.73 6.68 6.15
CA ALA A 144 -3.38 8.07 6.33
C ALA A 144 -3.62 8.51 7.77
N VAL A 145 -2.82 9.46 8.23
CA VAL A 145 -2.98 10.11 9.53
C VAL A 145 -3.22 11.59 9.30
N LYS A 146 -4.29 12.13 9.86
CA LYS A 146 -4.66 13.54 9.75
C LYS A 146 -4.73 14.20 11.10
N ARG A 147 -4.40 15.48 11.16
CA ARG A 147 -4.69 16.32 12.32
C ARG A 147 -6.18 16.67 12.32
N LYS A 148 -6.86 16.41 13.43
CA LYS A 148 -8.30 16.60 13.60
C LYS A 148 -8.71 18.08 13.51
N SER A 149 -7.90 18.99 14.05
CA SER A 149 -8.25 20.41 14.17
C SER A 149 -8.36 21.15 12.84
N ASN A 150 -7.58 20.76 11.82
CA ASN A 150 -7.52 21.45 10.53
C ASN A 150 -7.61 20.51 9.32
N GLY A 151 -7.77 19.20 9.53
CA GLY A 151 -7.84 18.20 8.47
C GLY A 151 -6.52 17.96 7.72
N GLN A 152 -5.40 18.54 8.17
CA GLN A 152 -4.11 18.40 7.50
C GLN A 152 -3.63 16.96 7.54
N THR A 153 -3.31 16.38 6.39
CA THR A 153 -2.67 15.06 6.29
C THR A 153 -1.20 15.16 6.73
N LEU A 154 -0.85 14.37 7.74
CA LEU A 154 0.51 14.26 8.29
C LEU A 154 1.26 13.05 7.73
N PHE A 155 0.52 12.00 7.34
CA PHE A 155 1.04 10.77 6.72
C PHE A 155 0.02 10.22 5.70
N ASN A 156 0.48 9.67 4.58
CA ASN A 156 -0.36 9.03 3.55
C ASN A 156 0.44 7.98 2.75
#